data_AF-A0AAN7U6M2-F1
#
_entry.id   AF-A0AAN7U6M2-F1
#
_cell.length_a   1.000
_cell.length_b   1.000
_cell.length_c   1.000
_cell.angle_alpha   90.00
_cell.angle_beta   90.00
_cell.angle_gamma   90.00
#
_symmetry.space_group_name_H-M   'P 1'
#
loop_
_entity.id
_entity.type
_entity.pdbx_description
1 polymer ?
#
loop_
_entity_poly.entity_id
_entity_poly.type
_entity_poly.pdbx_seq_one_letter_code
_entity_poly.pdbx_strand_id
1 'polypeptide(L)'
;MGLPSSGDVGTLSNMIHALRARATCYVGEPVSAAAISIPHLTALYGDDLRDAFEYVSLLYLEFFPFSNFRPIPVSIASYAGNGLGLCEDYRDDAACAEEELNIPSQFALTVGYTHTSLTTSQAHVSSAYYIEETPTLENLRLGDDTRHEESYWEAVRHMLQSPVVDSPVSRNISMVLLFGDATETLRFREILGGVIDDVLGGQVQIVDQQPEFSAAKGVAELAKRAIFRLYSRRNVTSDL
;
A
#
# COMPACT_ATOMS: atom_id res chain seq x y z
N MET A 1 17.04 -22.07 -18.04
CA MET A 1 16.26 -20.96 -17.44
C MET A 1 16.77 -19.67 -18.04
N GLY A 2 15.87 -18.72 -18.35
CA GLY A 2 16.24 -17.41 -18.88
C GLY A 2 16.98 -16.56 -17.83
N LEU A 3 17.65 -15.50 -18.27
CA LEU A 3 18.17 -14.44 -17.39
C LEU A 3 17.03 -13.44 -17.11
N PRO A 4 17.03 -12.75 -15.95
CA PRO A 4 16.07 -11.67 -15.70
C PRO A 4 16.24 -10.57 -16.77
N SER A 5 15.14 -9.88 -17.10
CA SER A 5 15.12 -8.83 -18.13
C SER A 5 15.98 -7.62 -17.77
N SER A 6 16.21 -7.36 -16.48
CA SER A 6 17.11 -6.33 -15.97
C SER A 6 17.75 -6.73 -14.62
N GLY A 7 18.72 -5.93 -14.14
CA GLY A 7 19.30 -6.11 -12.79
C GLY A 7 18.29 -5.87 -11.66
N ASP A 8 17.36 -4.94 -11.86
CA ASP A 8 16.30 -4.62 -10.90
C ASP A 8 15.28 -5.77 -10.82
N VAL A 9 14.86 -6.30 -11.97
CA VAL A 9 14.01 -7.50 -12.04
C VAL A 9 14.70 -8.70 -11.38
N GLY A 10 16.01 -8.86 -11.58
CA GLY A 10 16.79 -9.89 -10.89
C GLY A 10 16.80 -9.74 -9.37
N THR A 11 16.91 -8.51 -8.88
CA THR A 11 16.85 -8.19 -7.44
C THR A 11 15.47 -8.49 -6.86
N LEU A 12 14.40 -8.02 -7.53
CA LEU A 12 13.02 -8.29 -7.14
C LEU A 12 12.70 -9.79 -7.15
N SER A 13 13.14 -10.51 -8.19
CA SER A 13 12.97 -11.96 -8.30
C SER A 13 13.60 -12.70 -7.11
N ASN A 14 14.80 -12.31 -6.71
CA ASN A 14 15.47 -12.91 -5.55
C ASN A 14 14.71 -12.65 -4.24
N MET A 15 14.18 -11.44 -4.05
CA MET A 15 13.35 -11.09 -2.89
C MET A 15 12.07 -11.93 -2.87
N ILE A 16 11.34 -11.99 -4.00
CA ILE A 16 10.09 -12.76 -4.13
C ILE A 16 10.36 -14.24 -3.89
N HIS A 17 11.44 -14.79 -4.46
CA HIS A 17 11.83 -16.19 -4.25
C HIS A 17 12.08 -16.49 -2.76
N ALA A 18 12.81 -15.61 -2.05
CA ALA A 18 13.07 -15.78 -0.62
C ALA A 18 11.77 -15.72 0.21
N LEU A 19 10.88 -14.77 -0.09
CA LEU A 19 9.57 -14.65 0.56
C LEU A 19 8.69 -15.88 0.29
N ARG A 20 8.64 -16.36 -0.96
CA ARG A 20 7.91 -17.57 -1.35
C ARG A 20 8.40 -18.79 -0.59
N ALA A 21 9.72 -18.97 -0.46
CA ALA A 21 10.30 -20.09 0.26
C ALA A 21 9.93 -20.06 1.75
N ARG A 22 9.97 -18.87 2.38
CA ARG A 22 9.53 -18.69 3.77
C ARG A 22 8.04 -18.96 3.96
N ALA A 23 7.20 -18.42 3.07
CA ALA A 23 5.76 -18.64 3.11
C ALA A 23 5.38 -20.12 2.90
N THR A 24 6.00 -20.79 1.92
CA THR A 24 5.82 -22.23 1.65
C THR A 24 6.20 -23.06 2.86
N CYS A 25 7.31 -22.75 3.51
CA CYS A 25 7.74 -23.42 4.73
C CYS A 25 6.77 -23.19 5.90
N TYR A 26 6.24 -21.97 6.03
CA TYR A 26 5.33 -21.61 7.11
C TYR A 26 3.95 -22.27 6.97
N VAL A 27 3.38 -22.26 5.75
CA VAL A 27 2.05 -22.83 5.49
C VAL A 27 2.11 -24.36 5.35
N GLY A 28 3.27 -24.91 4.99
CA GLY A 28 3.47 -26.36 4.81
C GLY A 28 3.03 -26.89 3.44
N GLU A 29 2.65 -26.01 2.52
CA GLU A 29 2.29 -26.34 1.15
C GLU A 29 2.91 -25.35 0.14
N PRO A 30 3.13 -25.77 -1.12
CA PRO A 30 3.72 -24.90 -2.14
C PRO A 30 2.87 -23.64 -2.40
N VAL A 31 3.45 -22.47 -2.21
CA VAL A 31 2.84 -21.21 -2.66
C VAL A 31 2.98 -21.10 -4.18
N SER A 32 1.85 -21.08 -4.89
CA SER A 32 1.77 -21.06 -6.35
C SER A 32 1.34 -19.72 -6.92
N ALA A 33 0.78 -18.83 -6.10
CA ALA A 33 0.33 -17.50 -6.49
C ALA A 33 0.55 -16.48 -5.37
N ALA A 34 0.78 -15.22 -5.73
CA ALA A 34 0.85 -14.12 -4.76
C ALA A 34 0.50 -12.78 -5.43
N ALA A 35 0.28 -11.77 -4.59
CA ALA A 35 0.15 -10.38 -4.99
C ALA A 35 1.12 -9.52 -4.19
N ILE A 36 1.38 -8.31 -4.66
CA ILE A 36 2.34 -7.38 -4.05
C ILE A 36 1.81 -5.95 -4.11
N SER A 37 2.09 -5.17 -3.07
CA SER A 37 1.96 -3.71 -3.09
C SER A 37 3.29 -3.06 -3.36
N ILE A 38 3.28 -1.89 -3.99
CA ILE A 38 4.49 -1.12 -4.28
C ILE A 38 4.54 0.22 -3.54
N PRO A 39 5.74 0.68 -3.17
CA PRO A 39 5.98 2.07 -2.81
C PRO A 39 5.92 2.99 -4.03
N HIS A 40 6.04 4.31 -3.82
CA HIS A 40 6.11 5.31 -4.88
C HIS A 40 7.53 5.46 -5.44
N LEU A 41 8.13 4.34 -5.86
CA LEU A 41 9.45 4.33 -6.47
C LEU A 41 9.37 4.70 -7.96
N THR A 42 10.13 5.71 -8.34
CA THR A 42 10.31 6.09 -9.74
C THR A 42 10.87 4.89 -10.52
N ALA A 43 10.31 4.65 -11.70
CA ALA A 43 10.74 3.60 -12.62
C ALA A 43 10.56 2.15 -12.13
N LEU A 44 9.71 1.90 -11.14
CA LEU A 44 9.18 0.56 -10.85
C LEU A 44 7.81 0.41 -11.53
N TYR A 45 7.73 -0.41 -12.58
CA TYR A 45 6.52 -0.59 -13.37
C TYR A 45 5.86 -1.95 -13.13
N GLY A 46 4.60 -2.08 -13.55
CA GLY A 46 3.87 -3.35 -13.48
C GLY A 46 4.54 -4.47 -14.28
N ASP A 47 5.22 -4.13 -15.38
CA ASP A 47 5.97 -5.09 -16.20
C ASP A 47 7.17 -5.67 -15.44
N ASP A 48 7.91 -4.85 -14.69
CA ASP A 48 9.05 -5.33 -13.88
C ASP A 48 8.60 -6.33 -12.82
N LEU A 49 7.44 -6.09 -12.19
CA LEU A 49 6.84 -7.02 -11.23
C LEU A 49 6.45 -8.32 -11.91
N ARG A 50 5.78 -8.25 -13.07
CA ARG A 50 5.36 -9.45 -13.80
C ARG A 50 6.56 -10.29 -14.19
N ASP A 51 7.58 -9.68 -14.80
CA ASP A 51 8.81 -10.35 -15.18
C ASP A 51 9.47 -11.03 -13.99
N ALA A 52 9.49 -10.37 -12.82
CA ALA A 52 10.05 -10.95 -11.61
C ALA A 52 9.26 -12.16 -11.08
N PHE A 53 7.92 -12.11 -11.14
CA PHE A 53 7.04 -13.23 -10.77
C PHE A 53 7.17 -14.41 -11.76
N GLU A 54 7.19 -14.12 -13.06
CA GLU A 54 7.37 -15.11 -14.12
C GLU A 54 8.73 -15.81 -14.00
N TYR A 55 9.80 -15.06 -13.73
CA TYR A 55 11.15 -15.60 -13.54
C TYR A 55 11.20 -16.67 -12.44
N VAL A 56 10.45 -16.47 -11.35
CA VAL A 56 10.39 -17.42 -10.23
C VAL A 56 9.23 -18.43 -10.33
N SER A 57 8.54 -18.48 -11.47
CA SER A 57 7.39 -19.37 -11.71
C SER A 57 6.33 -19.25 -10.60
N LEU A 58 5.97 -18.02 -10.25
CA LEU A 58 4.92 -17.67 -9.30
C LEU A 58 3.82 -16.93 -10.04
N LEU A 59 2.56 -17.35 -9.91
CA LEU A 59 1.44 -16.65 -10.54
C LEU A 59 1.26 -15.28 -9.87
N TYR A 60 1.45 -14.20 -10.64
CA TYR A 60 1.12 -12.87 -10.18
C TYR A 60 -0.39 -12.66 -10.24
N LEU A 61 -0.99 -12.37 -9.10
CA LEU A 61 -2.42 -12.15 -9.00
C LEU A 61 -2.76 -10.66 -9.18
N GLU A 62 -3.42 -10.35 -10.29
CA GLU A 62 -3.88 -9.00 -10.63
C GLU A 62 -5.39 -8.89 -10.36
N PHE A 63 -5.83 -7.84 -9.66
CA PHE A 63 -7.20 -7.74 -9.16
C PHE A 63 -7.93 -6.44 -9.50
N PHE A 64 -7.26 -5.45 -10.09
CA PHE A 64 -7.92 -4.22 -10.47
C PHE A 64 -8.70 -4.41 -11.78
N PRO A 65 -10.03 -4.29 -11.75
CA PRO A 65 -10.89 -4.63 -12.89
C PRO A 65 -10.71 -3.72 -14.12
N PHE A 66 -10.05 -2.58 -13.96
CA PHE A 66 -9.96 -1.54 -15.00
C PHE A 66 -8.53 -1.14 -15.38
N SER A 67 -7.53 -1.83 -14.86
CA SER A 67 -6.15 -1.51 -15.18
C SER A 67 -5.33 -2.75 -15.39
N ASN A 68 -5.09 -3.06 -16.66
CA ASN A 68 -3.97 -3.91 -17.02
C ASN A 68 -2.72 -3.25 -16.40
N PHE A 69 -2.01 -3.98 -15.54
CA PHE A 69 -0.69 -3.59 -15.02
C PHE A 69 -0.60 -2.44 -14.02
N ARG A 70 -1.68 -1.98 -13.36
CA ARG A 70 -1.47 -1.09 -12.20
C ARG A 70 -1.15 -1.90 -10.95
N PRO A 71 0.06 -1.76 -10.39
CA PRO A 71 0.38 -2.37 -9.11
C PRO A 71 -0.41 -1.71 -7.98
N ILE A 72 -0.60 -2.44 -6.88
CA ILE A 72 -1.33 -1.94 -5.70
C ILE A 72 -0.45 -0.93 -4.97
N PRO A 73 -0.83 0.37 -4.87
CA PRO A 73 -0.08 1.30 -4.04
C PRO A 73 -0.07 0.86 -2.57
N VAL A 74 1.05 1.06 -1.88
CA VAL A 74 1.20 0.73 -0.46
C VAL A 74 0.18 1.45 0.42
N SER A 75 -0.27 2.64 0.03
CA SER A 75 -1.32 3.41 0.67
C SER A 75 -2.69 2.72 0.61
N ILE A 76 -3.14 2.26 -0.58
CA ILE A 76 -4.36 1.44 -0.73
C ILE A 76 -4.25 0.16 0.10
N ALA A 77 -3.11 -0.52 -0.03
CA ALA A 77 -2.88 -1.76 0.69
C ALA A 77 -2.98 -1.52 2.21
N SER A 78 -2.38 -0.45 2.71
CA SER A 78 -2.44 -0.10 4.13
C SER A 78 -3.85 0.28 4.58
N TYR A 79 -4.61 1.00 3.74
CA TYR A 79 -6.00 1.36 3.99
C TYR A 79 -6.87 0.11 4.14
N ALA A 80 -6.79 -0.82 3.18
CA ALA A 80 -7.48 -2.10 3.21
C ALA A 80 -7.02 -2.99 4.39
N GLY A 81 -5.73 -2.97 4.71
CA GLY A 81 -5.16 -3.74 5.81
C GLY A 81 -5.58 -3.28 7.20
N ASN A 82 -6.05 -2.04 7.30
CA ASN A 82 -6.72 -1.49 8.49
C ASN A 82 -8.24 -1.74 8.47
N GLY A 83 -8.74 -2.56 7.54
CA GLY A 83 -10.16 -2.90 7.42
C GLY A 83 -11.01 -1.82 6.75
N LEU A 84 -10.40 -0.82 6.10
CA LEU A 84 -11.11 0.31 5.51
C LEU A 84 -11.34 0.13 4.02
N GLY A 85 -12.43 0.71 3.50
CA GLY A 85 -12.73 0.69 2.07
C GLY A 85 -13.19 -0.67 1.52
N LEU A 86 -13.50 -1.62 2.40
CA LEU A 86 -13.90 -2.98 2.06
C LEU A 86 -15.37 -3.19 2.40
N CYS A 87 -16.12 -3.85 1.50
CA CYS A 87 -17.45 -4.37 1.83
C CYS A 87 -17.36 -5.51 2.88
N GLU A 88 -18.39 -5.65 3.69
CA GLU A 88 -18.57 -6.74 4.65
C GLU A 88 -18.93 -8.04 3.90
N ASP A 89 -19.96 -7.99 3.05
CA ASP A 89 -20.50 -9.16 2.35
C ASP A 89 -19.84 -9.43 1.00
N TYR A 90 -18.50 -9.58 0.99
CA TYR A 90 -17.72 -9.81 -0.24
C TYR A 90 -18.07 -11.09 -1.03
N ARG A 91 -18.91 -11.95 -0.45
CA ARG A 91 -19.40 -13.18 -1.10
C ARG A 91 -20.67 -12.99 -1.90
N ASP A 92 -21.39 -11.90 -1.65
CA ASP A 92 -22.54 -11.46 -2.44
C ASP A 92 -22.10 -10.27 -3.28
N ASP A 93 -21.91 -10.51 -4.59
CA ASP A 93 -21.42 -9.48 -5.52
C ASP A 93 -22.35 -8.26 -5.57
N ALA A 94 -23.66 -8.45 -5.39
CA ALA A 94 -24.63 -7.36 -5.44
C ALA A 94 -24.62 -6.53 -4.16
N ALA A 95 -24.64 -7.19 -2.99
CA ALA A 95 -24.56 -6.51 -1.70
C ALA A 95 -23.22 -5.75 -1.56
N CYS A 96 -22.10 -6.41 -1.91
CA CYS A 96 -20.79 -5.76 -1.86
C CYS A 96 -20.69 -4.55 -2.80
N ALA A 97 -21.26 -4.63 -4.01
CA ALA A 97 -21.28 -3.49 -4.93
C ALA A 97 -22.11 -2.31 -4.38
N GLU A 98 -23.24 -2.60 -3.72
CA GLU A 98 -24.05 -1.56 -3.06
C GLU A 98 -23.32 -0.94 -1.87
N GLU A 99 -22.65 -1.75 -1.04
CA GLU A 99 -21.82 -1.25 0.05
C GLU A 99 -20.69 -0.36 -0.46
N GLU A 100 -19.93 -0.82 -1.48
CA GLU A 100 -18.81 -0.08 -2.08
C GLU A 100 -19.24 1.30 -2.63
N LEU A 101 -20.46 1.42 -3.17
CA LEU A 101 -21.02 2.69 -3.63
C LEU A 101 -21.35 3.68 -2.50
N ASN A 102 -21.55 3.16 -1.28
CA ASN A 102 -21.93 3.95 -0.10
C ASN A 102 -20.75 4.23 0.84
N ILE A 103 -19.54 3.76 0.53
CA ILE A 103 -18.35 4.08 1.32
C ILE A 103 -18.07 5.59 1.21
N PRO A 104 -17.98 6.31 2.34
CA PRO A 104 -17.76 7.75 2.31
C PRO A 104 -16.36 8.07 1.77
N SER A 105 -16.33 8.99 0.83
CA SER A 105 -15.12 9.60 0.31
C SER A 105 -14.43 10.45 1.39
N GLN A 106 -13.14 10.22 1.60
CA GLN A 106 -12.32 10.91 2.61
C GLN A 106 -10.98 11.36 2.04
N PHE A 107 -10.37 12.37 2.68
CA PHE A 107 -9.00 12.76 2.39
C PHE A 107 -8.09 12.32 3.55
N ALA A 108 -6.99 11.68 3.20
CA ALA A 108 -5.99 11.17 4.12
C ALA A 108 -4.63 11.82 3.85
N LEU A 109 -3.88 12.11 4.91
CA LEU A 109 -2.43 12.23 4.81
C LEU A 109 -1.86 10.82 4.99
N THR A 110 -1.31 10.24 3.93
CA THR A 110 -0.62 8.95 4.04
C THR A 110 0.84 9.19 4.38
N VAL A 111 1.36 8.41 5.33
CA VAL A 111 2.75 8.52 5.78
C VAL A 111 3.34 7.13 5.93
N GLY A 112 4.30 6.83 5.07
CA GLY A 112 5.14 5.65 5.13
C GLY A 112 6.47 5.99 5.80
N TYR A 113 6.80 5.39 6.93
CA TYR A 113 8.11 5.60 7.55
C TYR A 113 8.80 4.27 7.83
N THR A 114 9.92 4.06 7.14
CA THR A 114 10.71 2.85 7.22
C THR A 114 12.14 3.14 7.66
N HIS A 115 12.92 2.09 7.91
CA HIS A 115 14.36 2.22 8.13
C HIS A 115 15.09 2.93 6.98
N THR A 116 14.59 2.80 5.75
CA THR A 116 15.28 3.27 4.54
C THR A 116 14.59 4.41 3.80
N SER A 117 13.36 4.77 4.16
CA SER A 117 12.62 5.82 3.45
C SER A 117 11.53 6.49 4.28
N LEU A 118 11.20 7.70 3.86
CA LEU A 118 9.97 8.40 4.21
C LEU A 118 9.15 8.61 2.93
N THR A 119 7.87 8.30 3.00
CA THR A 119 6.87 8.50 1.95
C THR A 119 5.75 9.33 2.52
N THR A 120 5.28 10.33 1.78
CA THR A 120 4.13 11.14 2.19
C THR A 120 3.27 11.47 0.99
N SER A 121 1.96 11.31 1.11
CA SER A 121 1.03 11.72 0.06
C SER A 121 -0.26 12.28 0.64
N GLN A 122 -0.93 13.14 -0.14
CA GLN A 122 -2.33 13.45 0.11
C GLN A 122 -3.18 12.52 -0.75
N ALA A 123 -3.96 11.66 -0.10
CA ALA A 123 -4.80 10.66 -0.74
C ALA A 123 -6.28 11.02 -0.65
N HIS A 124 -7.00 10.87 -1.75
CA HIS A 124 -8.45 10.78 -1.80
C HIS A 124 -8.83 9.30 -1.85
N VAL A 125 -9.49 8.81 -0.81
CA VAL A 125 -9.93 7.41 -0.68
C VAL A 125 -11.44 7.34 -0.70
N SER A 126 -11.99 6.45 -1.52
CA SER A 126 -13.44 6.13 -1.52
C SER A 126 -13.72 4.63 -1.47
N SER A 127 -12.71 3.78 -1.70
CA SER A 127 -12.76 2.34 -1.45
C SER A 127 -11.33 1.79 -1.41
N ALA A 128 -11.19 0.50 -1.11
CA ALA A 128 -9.93 -0.22 -1.24
C ALA A 128 -9.54 -0.48 -2.72
N TYR A 129 -10.35 -0.02 -3.67
CA TYR A 129 -10.10 -0.15 -5.11
C TYR A 129 -9.89 1.20 -5.80
N TYR A 130 -10.09 2.31 -5.09
CA TYR A 130 -9.97 3.65 -5.63
C TYR A 130 -9.22 4.56 -4.67
N ILE A 131 -8.02 4.96 -5.09
CA ILE A 131 -7.24 6.04 -4.50
C ILE A 131 -6.80 7.00 -5.58
N GLU A 132 -6.78 8.28 -5.25
CA GLU A 132 -6.04 9.29 -5.99
C GLU A 132 -5.05 9.96 -5.04
N GLU A 133 -3.77 9.88 -5.37
CA GLU A 133 -2.71 10.44 -4.54
C GLU A 133 -2.03 11.59 -5.28
N THR A 134 -2.11 12.79 -4.70
CA THR A 134 -1.40 13.97 -5.21
C THR A 134 -1.34 15.11 -4.17
N PRO A 135 -0.15 15.68 -3.92
CA PRO A 135 1.15 15.23 -4.39
C PRO A 135 1.61 13.96 -3.67
N THR A 136 2.55 13.24 -4.27
CA THR A 136 3.22 12.09 -3.65
C THR A 136 4.72 12.32 -3.62
N LEU A 137 5.31 12.16 -2.44
CA LEU A 137 6.73 12.40 -2.19
C LEU A 137 7.35 11.13 -1.61
N GLU A 138 8.50 10.74 -2.15
CA GLU A 138 9.30 9.59 -1.70
C GLU A 138 10.74 10.06 -1.49
N ASN A 139 11.32 9.77 -0.31
CA ASN A 139 12.68 10.16 0.01
C ASN A 139 13.44 9.05 0.75
N LEU A 140 14.34 8.40 0.01
CA LEU A 140 15.20 7.32 0.51
C LEU A 140 16.34 7.80 1.43
N ARG A 141 16.47 9.11 1.66
CA ARG A 141 17.44 9.69 2.61
C ARG A 141 16.81 10.08 3.94
N LEU A 142 15.49 9.94 4.05
CA LEU A 142 14.73 10.27 5.26
C LEU A 142 14.21 9.01 5.95
N GLY A 143 14.87 7.86 5.80
CA GLY A 143 14.60 6.66 6.60
C GLY A 143 15.21 6.74 8.00
N ASP A 144 14.75 5.91 8.94
CA ASP A 144 15.24 5.95 10.34
C ASP A 144 16.76 5.70 10.46
N ASP A 145 17.35 4.93 9.55
CA ASP A 145 18.78 4.60 9.61
C ASP A 145 19.69 5.83 9.34
N THR A 146 19.18 6.87 8.69
CA THR A 146 19.92 8.12 8.40
C THR A 146 19.63 9.24 9.40
N ARG A 147 18.91 8.96 10.50
CA ARG A 147 18.44 9.96 11.49
C ARG A 147 19.51 10.76 12.22
N HIS A 148 20.78 10.39 12.05
CA HIS A 148 21.92 11.01 12.71
C HIS A 148 22.41 12.30 12.03
N GLU A 149 21.86 12.66 10.87
CA GLU A 149 22.17 13.91 10.19
C GLU A 149 21.59 15.13 10.94
N GLU A 150 22.37 16.21 11.05
CA GLU A 150 22.03 17.38 11.88
C GLU A 150 20.68 18.03 11.53
N SER A 151 20.30 18.02 10.25
CA SER A 151 19.05 18.59 9.73
C SER A 151 17.96 17.55 9.46
N TYR A 152 18.16 16.29 9.87
CA TYR A 152 17.27 15.19 9.51
C TYR A 152 15.82 15.44 9.92
N TRP A 153 15.58 15.77 11.20
CA TRP A 153 14.23 15.91 11.72
C TRP A 153 13.49 17.14 11.19
N GLU A 154 14.22 18.19 10.79
CA GLU A 154 13.65 19.34 10.09
C GLU A 154 13.21 18.96 8.68
N ALA A 155 14.01 18.15 7.98
CA ALA A 155 13.65 17.61 6.67
C ALA A 155 12.46 16.65 6.74
N VAL A 156 12.40 15.78 7.77
CA VAL A 156 11.24 14.92 8.04
C VAL A 156 9.99 15.77 8.29
N ARG A 157 10.07 16.78 9.17
CA ARG A 157 8.96 17.70 9.44
C ARG A 157 8.46 18.36 8.16
N HIS A 158 9.37 18.94 7.37
CA HIS A 158 9.02 19.57 6.11
C HIS A 158 8.30 18.60 5.16
N MET A 159 8.84 17.39 4.99
CA MET A 159 8.23 16.38 4.11
C MET A 159 6.83 15.96 4.58
N LEU A 160 6.60 15.83 5.89
CA LEU A 160 5.27 15.53 6.45
C LEU A 160 4.24 16.65 6.20
N GLN A 161 4.68 17.91 6.19
CA GLN A 161 3.81 19.07 5.99
C GLN A 161 3.50 19.33 4.51
N SER A 162 4.48 19.10 3.63
CA SER A 162 4.41 19.48 2.22
C SER A 162 3.15 19.02 1.47
N PRO A 163 2.66 17.77 1.60
CA PRO A 163 1.46 17.35 0.88
C PRO A 163 0.20 18.17 1.19
N VAL A 164 0.16 18.82 2.35
CA VAL A 164 -0.99 19.61 2.80
C VAL A 164 -0.73 21.11 2.61
N VAL A 165 0.47 21.59 2.97
CA VAL A 165 0.83 23.01 2.92
C VAL A 165 1.09 23.50 1.49
N ASP A 166 1.78 22.69 0.68
CA ASP A 166 2.21 23.09 -0.67
C ASP A 166 1.15 22.74 -1.73
N SER A 167 0.09 22.03 -1.34
CA SER A 167 -0.98 21.64 -2.26
C SER A 167 -1.76 22.86 -2.74
N PRO A 168 -1.99 23.02 -4.06
CA PRO A 168 -2.80 24.11 -4.59
C PRO A 168 -4.28 23.99 -4.21
N VAL A 169 -4.70 22.85 -3.67
CA VAL A 169 -6.08 22.57 -3.29
C VAL A 169 -6.15 22.24 -1.81
N SER A 170 -6.76 23.13 -1.04
CA SER A 170 -7.07 22.87 0.37
C SER A 170 -8.07 21.71 0.47
N ARG A 171 -7.67 20.63 1.14
CA ARG A 171 -8.53 19.49 1.45
C ARG A 171 -8.70 19.37 2.95
N ASN A 172 -9.88 18.93 3.39
CA ASN A 172 -10.11 18.60 4.78
C ASN A 172 -9.60 17.18 5.04
N ILE A 173 -8.39 17.07 5.58
CA ILE A 173 -7.78 15.78 5.95
C ILE A 173 -8.49 15.24 7.19
N SER A 174 -9.25 14.17 7.05
CA SER A 174 -9.97 13.54 8.17
C SER A 174 -9.12 12.49 8.88
N MET A 175 -8.06 12.02 8.24
CA MET A 175 -7.25 10.91 8.76
C MET A 175 -5.77 10.99 8.38
N VAL A 176 -4.94 10.39 9.21
CA VAL A 176 -3.53 10.09 8.92
C VAL A 176 -3.39 8.57 8.84
N LEU A 177 -2.99 8.07 7.68
CA LEU A 177 -2.76 6.64 7.46
C LEU A 177 -1.27 6.34 7.59
N LEU A 178 -0.89 5.63 8.66
CA LEU A 178 0.51 5.28 8.93
C LEU A 178 0.83 3.85 8.50
N PHE A 179 1.98 3.68 7.87
CA PHE A 179 2.54 2.38 7.51
C PHE A 179 4.08 2.41 7.55
N GLY A 180 4.69 1.24 7.64
CA GLY A 180 6.14 1.09 7.74
C GLY A 180 6.64 0.67 9.12
N ASP A 181 7.84 0.11 9.13
CA ASP A 181 8.47 -0.58 10.27
C ASP A 181 9.15 0.37 11.27
N ALA A 182 9.39 1.63 10.91
CA ALA A 182 10.01 2.63 11.78
C ALA A 182 9.01 3.64 12.40
N THR A 183 7.72 3.47 12.14
CA THR A 183 6.66 4.40 12.59
C THR A 183 6.50 4.51 14.11
N GLU A 184 6.97 3.52 14.87
CA GLU A 184 6.94 3.52 16.34
C GLU A 184 8.10 4.29 16.99
N THR A 185 9.04 4.82 16.20
CA THR A 185 10.13 5.65 16.74
C THR A 185 9.55 6.87 17.47
N LEU A 186 9.85 6.99 18.77
CA LEU A 186 9.33 8.06 19.65
C LEU A 186 9.50 9.45 19.04
N ARG A 187 10.70 9.75 18.52
CA ARG A 187 10.99 11.05 17.92
C ARG A 187 10.17 11.31 16.66
N PHE A 188 9.95 10.30 15.83
CA PHE A 188 9.10 10.43 14.66
C PHE A 188 7.65 10.73 15.06
N ARG A 189 7.10 10.00 16.05
CA ARG A 189 5.75 10.24 16.60
C ARG A 189 5.59 11.65 17.18
N GLU A 190 6.60 12.18 17.86
CA GLU A 190 6.61 13.58 18.34
C GLU A 190 6.53 14.59 17.19
N ILE A 191 7.34 14.39 16.13
CA ILE A 191 7.34 15.29 14.97
C ILE A 191 6.01 15.21 14.23
N LEU A 192 5.49 14.00 13.99
CA LEU A 192 4.20 13.79 13.36
C LEU A 192 3.06 14.42 14.17
N GLY A 193 3.05 14.25 15.49
CA GLY A 193 2.07 14.89 16.38
C GLY A 193 2.09 16.41 16.26
N GLY A 194 3.28 17.02 16.25
CA GLY A 194 3.41 18.45 16.01
C GLY A 194 2.87 18.88 14.64
N VAL A 195 3.13 18.11 13.58
CA VAL A 195 2.57 18.40 12.24
C VAL A 195 1.04 18.31 12.22
N ILE A 196 0.48 17.30 12.89
CA ILE A 196 -0.97 17.14 13.02
C ILE A 196 -1.60 18.34 13.73
N ASP A 197 -0.98 18.81 14.82
CA ASP A 197 -1.48 19.97 15.56
C ASP A 197 -1.34 21.27 14.74
N ASP A 198 -0.17 21.49 14.13
CA ASP A 198 0.17 22.73 13.43
C ASP A 198 -0.60 22.89 12.09
N VAL A 199 -0.78 21.80 11.35
CA VAL A 199 -1.30 21.84 9.97
C VAL A 199 -2.71 21.29 9.84
N LEU A 200 -3.08 20.28 10.65
CA LEU A 200 -4.37 19.59 10.55
C LEU A 200 -5.36 20.00 11.66
N GLY A 201 -4.94 20.86 12.60
CA GLY A 201 -5.77 21.35 13.69
C GLY A 201 -6.04 20.32 14.79
N GLY A 202 -5.23 19.26 14.89
CA GLY A 202 -5.22 18.31 16.02
C GLY A 202 -6.38 17.30 16.09
N GLN A 203 -7.41 17.42 15.24
CA GLN A 203 -8.61 16.57 15.29
C GLN A 203 -8.67 15.55 14.14
N VAL A 204 -7.57 14.84 13.89
CA VAL A 204 -7.52 13.80 12.85
C VAL A 204 -7.39 12.41 13.46
N GLN A 205 -8.06 11.45 12.83
CA GLN A 205 -7.91 10.05 13.21
C GLN A 205 -6.56 9.53 12.71
N ILE A 206 -5.73 8.98 13.61
CA ILE A 206 -4.55 8.22 13.21
C ILE A 206 -4.96 6.76 13.02
N VAL A 207 -4.65 6.20 11.86
CA VAL A 207 -4.92 4.80 11.49
C VAL A 207 -3.59 4.09 11.30
N ASP A 208 -3.24 3.24 12.28
CA ASP A 208 -1.93 2.61 12.40
C ASP A 208 -2.00 1.19 13.01
N GLN A 209 -2.99 0.39 12.65
CA GLN A 209 -3.10 -0.98 13.20
C GLN A 209 -2.00 -1.88 12.63
N GLN A 210 -0.94 -2.12 13.41
CA GLN A 210 0.25 -2.89 13.00
C GLN A 210 0.84 -2.33 11.70
N PRO A 211 1.41 -1.10 11.74
CA PRO A 211 1.77 -0.33 10.55
C PRO A 211 2.85 -1.01 9.69
N GLU A 212 3.70 -1.85 10.29
CA GLU A 212 4.66 -2.72 9.58
C GLU A 212 3.97 -3.72 8.63
N PHE A 213 2.81 -4.25 9.03
CA PHE A 213 2.13 -5.34 8.33
C PHE A 213 0.86 -4.89 7.60
N SER A 214 0.43 -3.64 7.75
CA SER A 214 -0.85 -3.14 7.22
C SER A 214 -0.93 -3.35 5.70
N ALA A 215 0.09 -2.99 4.95
CA ALA A 215 0.13 -3.19 3.51
C ALA A 215 0.00 -4.67 3.12
N ALA A 216 0.81 -5.56 3.73
CA ALA A 216 0.75 -6.99 3.44
C ALA A 216 -0.62 -7.61 3.77
N LYS A 217 -1.24 -7.19 4.88
CA LYS A 217 -2.61 -7.60 5.25
C LYS A 217 -3.63 -7.15 4.21
N GLY A 218 -3.57 -5.90 3.75
CA GLY A 218 -4.51 -5.40 2.76
C GLY A 218 -4.37 -6.09 1.42
N VAL A 219 -3.13 -6.34 0.96
CA VAL A 219 -2.89 -7.13 -0.27
C VAL A 219 -3.49 -8.53 -0.11
N ALA A 220 -3.31 -9.18 1.04
CA ALA A 220 -3.88 -10.50 1.30
C ALA A 220 -5.42 -10.46 1.31
N GLU A 221 -6.04 -9.43 1.90
CA GLU A 221 -7.49 -9.24 1.90
C GLU A 221 -8.05 -9.04 0.49
N LEU A 222 -7.40 -8.18 -0.31
CA LEU A 222 -7.78 -7.96 -1.71
C LEU A 222 -7.61 -9.23 -2.54
N ALA A 223 -6.53 -9.98 -2.32
CA ALA A 223 -6.27 -11.23 -3.01
C ALA A 223 -7.33 -12.29 -2.71
N LYS A 224 -7.66 -12.48 -1.43
CA LYS A 224 -8.73 -13.39 -0.99
C LYS A 224 -10.05 -13.08 -1.69
N ARG A 225 -10.45 -11.80 -1.72
CA ARG A 225 -11.71 -11.33 -2.32
C ARG A 225 -11.73 -11.55 -3.83
N ALA A 226 -10.63 -11.25 -4.51
CA ALA A 226 -10.54 -11.43 -5.94
C ALA A 226 -10.56 -12.90 -6.37
N ILE A 227 -9.88 -13.78 -5.63
CA ILE A 227 -9.96 -15.23 -5.85
C ILE A 227 -11.42 -15.69 -5.73
N PHE A 228 -12.15 -15.23 -4.70
CA PHE A 228 -13.56 -15.59 -4.52
C PHE A 228 -14.44 -15.14 -5.71
N ARG A 229 -14.27 -13.89 -6.18
CA ARG A 229 -14.98 -13.36 -7.36
C ARG A 229 -14.69 -14.19 -8.62
N LEU A 230 -13.44 -14.62 -8.82
CA LEU A 230 -13.06 -15.47 -9.96
C LEU A 230 -13.70 -16.86 -9.91
N TYR A 231 -13.73 -17.49 -8.74
CA TYR A 231 -14.39 -18.79 -8.56
C TYR A 231 -15.90 -18.70 -8.81
N SER A 232 -16.56 -17.69 -8.25
CA SER A 232 -18.01 -17.50 -8.38
C SER A 232 -18.43 -17.31 -9.84
N ARG A 233 -17.67 -16.52 -10.61
CA ARG A 233 -17.93 -16.31 -12.05
C ARG A 233 -17.77 -17.57 -12.89
N ARG A 234 -16.82 -18.46 -12.56
CA ARG A 234 -16.62 -19.72 -13.30
C ARG A 234 -17.74 -20.72 -13.06
N ASN A 235 -18.31 -20.76 -11.85
CA ASN A 235 -19.43 -21.64 -11.54
C ASN A 235 -20.73 -21.17 -12.21
N VAL A 236 -20.93 -19.85 -12.32
CA VAL A 236 -22.09 -19.28 -13.03
C VAL A 236 -22.04 -19.58 -14.53
N THR A 237 -20.85 -19.67 -15.14
CA THR A 237 -20.70 -19.98 -16.56
C THR A 237 -20.68 -21.47 -16.89
N SER A 238 -20.54 -22.38 -15.92
CA SER A 238 -20.68 -23.83 -16.16
C SER A 238 -22.12 -24.34 -16.11
N ASP A 239 -23.03 -23.53 -15.57
CA ASP A 239 -24.45 -23.86 -15.41
C ASP A 239 -25.35 -23.24 -16.52
N LEU A 240 -24.72 -22.65 -17.55
CA LEU A 240 -25.34 -22.14 -18.78
C LEU A 240 -24.92 -22.98 -20.00
#